data_AF-A0A975YA43-F1
#
_entry.id   AF-A0A975YA43-F1
#
_cell.length_a   1.000
_cell.length_b   1.000
_cell.length_c   1.000
_cell.angle_alpha   90.00
_cell.angle_beta   90.00
_cell.angle_gamma   90.00
#
_symmetry.space_group_name_H-M   'P 1'
#
loop_
_entity.id
_entity.type
_entity.pdbx_description
1 polymer ?
#
loop_
_entity_poly.entity_id
_entity_poly.type
_entity_poly.pdbx_seq_one_letter_code
_entity_poly.pdbx_strand_id
1 'polypeptide(L)'
;MVNNTYPRHRPKAERGLPASRRHFLTVLGAAAVGLPLLGACGTAQGGSAAATDHRGPSGGAPPRVRVSQAARPGNGVKRTSFPITAVGLTWTGSPRGVRLRLIDRDGEPGGWQYVTAGCPCGKDAGIQRTKSATPPNRTLVPAHGTYGYQLDVDSGVKVTEAIAIDAGRLVPERRPAPSRTPARSTPSTAPAAPAVSGPPAAPAFPPTDLVLRAAWGADEAKRLTADGRESSPTSFSRAQMITVHHTATPLDDPDPAATVRAIYEQHAVSNDWGDIGYNFLIDGQGLIYEGRYSGADGIAAHNTRNEVVTAFHTFGFNPGNIGIALLGDFSNEQPPPRMRDSLVRLTASLAARHELDPLADITYRSPTSGKSATGPALGGHQDWTSTECPGSAAYLDLPEARERAARLTG
;
A
#
# COMPACT_ATOMS: atom_id res chain seq x y z
N MET A 1 2.60 -53.03 39.12
CA MET A 1 3.97 -53.20 38.58
C MET A 1 4.13 -52.29 37.39
N VAL A 2 5.06 -51.36 37.43
CA VAL A 2 6.09 -51.03 36.41
C VAL A 2 6.75 -49.71 36.86
N ASN A 3 8.00 -49.85 37.27
CA ASN A 3 9.01 -48.82 37.51
C ASN A 3 9.37 -48.13 36.18
N ASN A 4 9.78 -46.85 36.17
CA ASN A 4 11.19 -46.46 36.36
C ASN A 4 11.47 -44.99 35.96
N THR A 5 12.10 -44.27 36.90
CA THR A 5 13.25 -43.35 36.75
C THR A 5 13.34 -42.31 35.62
N TYR A 6 13.37 -41.03 36.04
CA TYR A 6 14.00 -39.90 35.34
C TYR A 6 15.35 -39.54 36.02
N PRO A 7 16.45 -39.31 35.27
CA PRO A 7 17.61 -38.60 35.80
C PRO A 7 17.63 -37.11 35.41
N ARG A 8 18.11 -36.30 36.37
CA ARG A 8 18.32 -34.85 36.30
C ARG A 8 19.60 -34.52 35.50
N HIS A 9 19.58 -33.43 34.73
CA HIS A 9 20.79 -32.76 34.25
C HIS A 9 20.85 -31.28 34.70
N ARG A 10 22.01 -30.89 35.23
CA ARG A 10 22.39 -29.57 35.76
C ARG A 10 22.72 -28.54 34.66
N PRO A 11 22.69 -27.22 34.96
CA PRO A 11 22.99 -26.14 34.02
C PRO A 11 24.50 -25.92 33.84
N LYS A 12 24.91 -25.43 32.66
CA LYS A 12 26.29 -25.00 32.35
C LYS A 12 26.46 -23.49 32.59
N ALA A 13 27.64 -23.16 33.12
CA ALA A 13 28.05 -21.90 33.69
C ALA A 13 28.51 -20.83 32.69
N GLU A 14 28.37 -19.58 33.13
CA GLU A 14 28.96 -18.35 32.62
C GLU A 14 30.49 -18.31 32.75
N ARG A 15 31.18 -17.65 31.82
CA ARG A 15 32.53 -17.06 32.01
C ARG A 15 32.61 -15.74 31.26
N GLY A 16 33.13 -14.71 31.95
CA GLY A 16 33.27 -13.35 31.46
C GLY A 16 34.56 -13.05 30.70
N LEU A 17 34.48 -11.96 29.91
CA LEU A 17 35.39 -10.80 29.73
C LEU A 17 36.94 -11.00 29.68
N PRO A 18 37.68 -10.24 28.83
CA PRO A 18 37.96 -8.83 29.14
C PRO A 18 38.02 -7.84 27.95
N ALA A 19 38.04 -6.56 28.33
CA ALA A 19 38.18 -5.37 27.50
C ALA A 19 39.65 -5.02 27.17
N SER A 20 39.91 -4.37 26.03
CA SER A 20 41.01 -3.39 25.84
C SER A 20 40.74 -2.59 24.54
N ARG A 21 40.57 -1.27 24.58
CA ARG A 21 41.56 -0.16 24.50
C ARG A 21 41.52 0.53 23.12
N ARG A 22 41.08 1.79 23.15
CA ARG A 22 41.18 2.84 22.11
C ARG A 22 42.62 3.05 21.67
N HIS A 23 42.86 3.37 20.38
CA HIS A 23 43.88 4.32 19.94
C HIS A 23 43.40 5.06 18.68
N PHE A 24 43.47 6.39 18.74
CA PHE A 24 43.41 7.33 17.63
C PHE A 24 44.73 7.28 16.84
N LEU A 25 44.68 7.47 15.52
CA LEU A 25 45.78 8.08 14.77
C LEU A 25 45.27 8.71 13.47
N THR A 26 45.35 10.04 13.45
CA THR A 26 45.17 10.95 12.33
C THR A 26 46.47 11.02 11.55
N VAL A 27 46.44 10.93 10.21
CA VAL A 27 47.51 11.48 9.34
C VAL A 27 46.86 12.17 8.14
N LEU A 28 47.13 13.48 8.04
CA LEU A 28 46.92 14.32 6.85
C LEU A 28 47.92 13.96 5.75
N GLY A 29 47.50 14.11 4.50
CA GLY A 29 48.40 14.17 3.34
C GLY A 29 47.68 14.68 2.10
N ALA A 30 47.72 15.99 1.89
CA ALA A 30 47.26 16.66 0.68
C ALA A 30 48.40 16.73 -0.36
N ALA A 31 48.07 16.58 -1.64
CA ALA A 31 48.82 17.20 -2.73
C ALA A 31 47.93 17.31 -3.99
N ALA A 32 47.78 18.55 -4.47
CA ALA A 32 47.08 18.94 -5.67
C ALA A 32 48.09 19.27 -6.78
N VAL A 33 47.78 18.90 -8.02
CA VAL A 33 48.28 19.44 -9.30
C VAL A 33 47.17 19.11 -10.31
N GLY A 34 46.57 19.98 -11.13
CA GLY A 34 47.05 21.16 -11.84
C GLY A 34 46.79 20.93 -13.34
N LEU A 35 45.72 21.53 -13.88
CA LEU A 35 45.27 21.62 -15.31
C LEU A 35 46.37 22.19 -16.25
N PRO A 36 46.29 22.16 -17.62
CA PRO A 36 45.12 22.63 -18.43
C PRO A 36 44.87 22.05 -19.88
N LEU A 37 43.64 22.34 -20.41
CA LEU A 37 43.17 22.78 -21.77
C LEU A 37 43.85 22.23 -23.06
N LEU A 38 43.21 21.90 -24.21
CA LEU A 38 42.09 22.49 -25.00
C LEU A 38 41.77 21.60 -26.25
N GLY A 39 40.53 21.65 -26.76
CA GLY A 39 40.11 21.32 -28.15
C GLY A 39 39.52 19.91 -28.39
N ALA A 40 38.44 19.68 -29.14
CA ALA A 40 37.63 20.51 -30.03
C ALA A 40 36.25 19.84 -30.26
N CYS A 41 35.38 20.64 -30.90
CA CYS A 41 33.94 20.50 -31.15
C CYS A 41 33.50 19.22 -31.89
N GLY A 42 32.36 18.66 -31.49
CA GLY A 42 31.60 17.64 -32.22
C GLY A 42 30.14 17.67 -31.80
N THR A 43 29.33 18.44 -32.52
CA THR A 43 27.89 18.60 -32.30
C THR A 43 27.12 17.37 -32.78
N ALA A 44 26.65 16.53 -31.86
CA ALA A 44 25.57 15.59 -32.11
C ALA A 44 24.25 16.23 -31.64
N GLN A 45 23.33 16.48 -32.57
CA GLN A 45 21.98 16.93 -32.30
C GLN A 45 21.22 15.86 -31.52
N GLY A 46 21.26 15.95 -30.19
CA GLY A 46 20.29 15.28 -29.32
C GLY A 46 18.99 16.07 -29.39
N GLY A 47 17.98 15.49 -30.05
CA GLY A 47 16.61 15.97 -29.94
C GLY A 47 16.19 15.97 -28.48
N SER A 48 16.02 17.17 -27.92
CA SER A 48 15.45 17.36 -26.59
C SER A 48 14.01 16.83 -26.64
N ALA A 49 13.81 15.62 -26.13
CA ALA A 49 12.50 15.19 -25.68
C ALA A 49 12.10 16.17 -24.57
N ALA A 50 11.10 17.00 -24.87
CA ALA A 50 10.54 17.95 -23.94
C ALA A 50 10.17 17.19 -22.65
N ALA A 51 10.88 17.49 -21.56
CA ALA A 51 10.49 17.08 -20.23
C ALA A 51 9.09 17.65 -19.99
N THR A 52 8.09 16.79 -19.97
CA THR A 52 6.74 17.17 -19.52
C THR A 52 6.86 17.50 -18.04
N ASP A 53 6.84 18.79 -17.75
CA ASP A 53 6.82 19.37 -16.41
C ASP A 53 5.57 18.87 -15.67
N HIS A 54 5.67 17.73 -14.98
CA HIS A 54 4.65 17.24 -14.06
C HIS A 54 4.69 18.09 -12.78
N ARG A 55 4.36 19.38 -12.90
CA ARG A 55 3.95 20.16 -11.73
C ARG A 55 2.65 19.58 -11.23
N GLY A 56 2.70 18.92 -10.08
CA GLY A 56 1.51 18.56 -9.31
C GLY A 56 0.66 19.79 -9.00
N PRO A 57 -0.63 19.62 -8.68
CA PRO A 57 -1.51 20.75 -8.38
C PRO A 57 -0.93 21.57 -7.22
N SER A 58 -1.05 22.89 -7.36
CA SER A 58 -0.55 23.91 -6.45
C SER A 58 -1.14 23.78 -5.04
N GLY A 59 -0.27 23.62 -4.04
CA GLY A 59 -0.21 24.46 -2.83
C GLY A 59 -1.39 24.50 -1.84
N GLY A 60 -2.41 23.66 -1.96
CA GLY A 60 -3.46 23.53 -0.94
C GLY A 60 -3.00 22.67 0.24
N ALA A 61 -3.34 23.07 1.48
CA ALA A 61 -3.20 22.18 2.62
C ALA A 61 -4.10 20.93 2.40
N PRO A 62 -3.65 19.72 2.77
CA PRO A 62 -4.45 18.51 2.59
C PRO A 62 -5.79 18.64 3.33
N PRO A 63 -6.87 17.98 2.86
CA PRO A 63 -8.15 17.97 3.56
C PRO A 63 -7.96 17.56 5.02
N ARG A 64 -8.61 18.30 5.92
CA ARG A 64 -8.47 18.06 7.35
C ARG A 64 -9.18 16.75 7.74
N VAL A 65 -8.40 15.72 8.06
CA VAL A 65 -8.91 14.49 8.67
C VAL A 65 -9.22 14.75 10.15
N ARG A 66 -10.41 14.36 10.60
CA ARG A 66 -10.81 14.43 12.02
C ARG A 66 -10.97 13.03 12.57
N VAL A 67 -10.51 12.83 13.81
CA VAL A 67 -10.60 11.54 14.50
C VAL A 67 -11.19 11.72 15.89
N SER A 68 -12.07 10.81 16.28
CA SER A 68 -12.55 10.67 17.65
C SER A 68 -12.29 9.25 18.14
N GLN A 69 -11.39 9.10 19.11
CA GLN A 69 -11.07 7.82 19.71
C GLN A 69 -11.95 7.55 20.92
N ALA A 70 -12.53 6.35 20.99
CA ALA A 70 -13.31 5.94 22.16
C ALA A 70 -12.40 5.63 23.35
N ALA A 71 -12.60 6.35 24.46
CA ALA A 71 -11.89 6.07 25.71
C ALA A 71 -12.17 4.66 26.27
N ARG A 72 -13.36 4.11 25.97
CA ARG A 72 -13.77 2.73 26.31
C ARG A 72 -14.43 2.10 25.08
N PRO A 73 -13.70 1.33 24.27
CA PRO A 73 -14.20 0.79 23.00
C PRO A 73 -15.07 -0.47 23.16
N GLY A 74 -15.79 -0.62 24.27
CA GLY A 74 -16.66 -1.76 24.54
C GLY A 74 -18.13 -1.52 24.17
N ASN A 75 -19.00 -2.41 24.67
CA ASN A 75 -20.44 -2.39 24.40
C ASN A 75 -21.07 -1.06 24.83
N GLY A 76 -21.54 -0.27 23.87
CA GLY A 76 -22.21 1.01 24.12
C GLY A 76 -22.06 1.99 22.97
N VAL A 77 -23.06 2.85 22.81
CA VAL A 77 -23.10 3.87 21.75
C VAL A 77 -21.97 4.88 21.93
N LYS A 78 -21.32 5.25 20.83
CA LYS A 78 -20.31 6.30 20.73
C LYS A 78 -20.80 7.30 19.68
N ARG A 79 -20.94 8.57 20.07
CA ARG A 79 -21.41 9.67 19.21
C ARG A 79 -20.24 10.59 18.87
N THR A 80 -20.28 11.17 17.69
CA THR A 80 -19.35 12.18 17.21
C THR A 80 -20.07 13.50 16.98
N SER A 81 -19.35 14.61 17.09
CA SER A 81 -19.85 15.96 16.75
C SER A 81 -19.78 16.24 15.24
N PHE A 82 -19.35 15.27 14.44
CA PHE A 82 -19.12 15.38 13.01
C PHE A 82 -19.55 14.09 12.30
N PRO A 83 -19.97 14.16 11.01
CA PRO A 83 -20.28 12.98 10.23
C PRO A 83 -19.00 12.16 10.00
N ILE A 84 -19.08 10.84 10.12
CA ILE A 84 -17.93 9.94 10.01
C ILE A 84 -17.97 9.16 8.71
N THR A 85 -16.81 9.07 8.04
CA THR A 85 -16.61 8.31 6.81
C THR A 85 -16.34 6.85 7.12
N ALA A 86 -15.66 6.54 8.22
CA ALA A 86 -15.35 5.17 8.63
C ALA A 86 -15.13 5.02 10.14
N VAL A 87 -15.17 3.79 10.63
CA VAL A 87 -14.82 3.36 11.98
C VAL A 87 -13.66 2.37 11.90
N GLY A 88 -12.50 2.75 12.42
CA GLY A 88 -11.36 1.84 12.56
C GLY A 88 -11.46 1.05 13.86
N LEU A 89 -11.26 -0.26 13.82
CA LEU A 89 -11.29 -1.13 15.00
C LEU A 89 -10.01 -1.95 15.10
N THR A 90 -9.51 -2.14 16.33
CA THR A 90 -8.44 -3.09 16.67
C THR A 90 -8.87 -3.95 17.85
N TRP A 91 -8.73 -5.28 17.76
CA TRP A 91 -9.10 -6.20 18.84
C TRP A 91 -8.25 -7.47 18.89
N THR A 92 -8.28 -8.15 20.04
CA THR A 92 -7.69 -9.48 20.24
C THR A 92 -8.77 -10.50 20.60
N GLY A 93 -8.56 -11.77 20.25
CA GLY A 93 -9.53 -12.85 20.44
C GLY A 93 -10.11 -13.32 19.10
N SER A 94 -11.36 -13.79 19.11
CA SER A 94 -12.04 -14.28 17.90
C SER A 94 -12.07 -13.22 16.77
N PRO A 95 -11.63 -13.55 15.55
CA PRO A 95 -11.71 -12.68 14.37
C PRO A 95 -13.13 -12.26 13.96
N ARG A 96 -14.17 -12.96 14.42
CA ARG A 96 -15.58 -12.67 14.12
C ARG A 96 -16.38 -12.24 15.35
N GLY A 97 -15.71 -12.00 16.48
CA GLY A 97 -16.38 -11.73 17.75
C GLY A 97 -16.70 -10.26 18.01
N VAL A 98 -16.75 -9.43 16.97
CA VAL A 98 -17.20 -8.03 17.02
C VAL A 98 -18.31 -7.84 15.99
N ARG A 99 -19.41 -7.25 16.45
CA ARG A 99 -20.49 -6.72 15.60
C ARG A 99 -20.53 -5.21 15.77
N LEU A 100 -20.87 -4.51 14.70
CA LEU A 100 -21.00 -3.06 14.68
C LEU A 100 -22.36 -2.66 14.13
N ARG A 101 -22.94 -1.57 14.64
CA ARG A 101 -24.00 -0.84 13.95
C ARG A 101 -23.67 0.64 13.95
N LEU A 102 -24.07 1.32 12.89
CA LEU A 102 -23.89 2.76 12.76
C LEU A 102 -25.07 3.49 13.40
N ILE A 103 -24.82 4.70 13.91
CA ILE A 103 -25.81 5.54 14.57
C ILE A 103 -25.95 6.82 13.75
N ASP A 104 -27.16 7.12 13.29
CA ASP A 104 -27.39 8.28 12.46
C ASP A 104 -27.29 9.62 13.24
N ARG A 105 -27.63 10.71 12.55
CA ARG A 105 -27.58 12.06 13.12
C ARG A 105 -28.54 12.24 14.29
N ASP A 106 -29.72 11.67 14.21
CA ASP A 106 -30.78 11.84 15.21
C ASP A 106 -30.57 10.89 16.39
N GLY A 107 -29.73 9.88 16.22
CA GLY A 107 -29.37 8.89 17.23
C GLY A 107 -30.01 7.54 17.01
N GLU A 108 -30.67 7.34 15.88
CA GLU A 108 -31.31 6.08 15.56
C GLU A 108 -30.26 5.05 15.12
N PRO A 109 -30.33 3.83 15.67
CA PRO A 109 -29.40 2.76 15.32
C PRO A 109 -29.79 2.08 14.00
N GLY A 110 -28.82 1.87 13.13
CA GLY A 110 -28.95 0.97 11.99
C GLY A 110 -28.93 -0.51 12.39
N GLY A 111 -28.95 -1.38 11.39
CA GLY A 111 -28.82 -2.83 11.56
C GLY A 111 -27.43 -3.24 12.07
N TRP A 112 -27.39 -4.36 12.80
CA TRP A 112 -26.13 -5.00 13.16
C TRP A 112 -25.45 -5.62 11.94
N GLN A 113 -24.16 -5.39 11.80
CA GLN A 113 -23.31 -6.02 10.79
C GLN A 113 -22.17 -6.78 11.48
N TYR A 114 -21.81 -7.92 10.91
CA TYR A 114 -20.62 -8.64 11.33
C TYR A 114 -19.39 -7.88 10.88
N VAL A 115 -18.41 -7.80 11.79
CA VAL A 115 -17.11 -7.24 11.47
C VAL A 115 -16.15 -8.39 11.26
N THR A 116 -15.66 -8.52 10.03
CA THR A 116 -14.59 -9.46 9.72
C THR A 116 -13.25 -8.81 10.03
N ALA A 117 -12.40 -9.51 10.78
CA ALA A 117 -11.00 -9.13 10.91
C ALA A 117 -10.37 -9.03 9.51
N GLY A 118 -9.81 -7.87 9.20
CA GLY A 118 -8.92 -7.70 8.07
C GLY A 118 -7.71 -8.62 8.19
N CYS A 119 -7.01 -8.76 7.08
CA CYS A 119 -5.92 -9.72 6.91
C CYS A 119 -4.77 -9.47 7.89
N PRO A 120 -3.88 -10.46 8.12
CA PRO A 120 -2.61 -10.24 8.80
C PRO A 120 -1.72 -9.28 8.00
N CYS A 121 -1.86 -7.98 8.28
CA CYS A 121 -1.08 -6.90 7.71
C CYS A 121 -0.30 -6.18 8.84
N GLY A 122 0.77 -5.49 8.46
CA GLY A 122 1.66 -4.79 9.39
C GLY A 122 3.14 -5.02 9.12
N LYS A 123 3.97 -4.41 9.98
CA LYS A 123 5.44 -4.45 9.88
C LYS A 123 5.97 -5.86 10.15
N ASP A 124 6.93 -6.31 9.35
CA ASP A 124 7.61 -7.59 9.58
C ASP A 124 8.42 -7.61 10.88
N ALA A 125 8.58 -8.79 11.47
CA ALA A 125 9.42 -9.01 12.65
C ALA A 125 10.88 -8.58 12.35
N GLY A 126 11.43 -7.67 13.16
CA GLY A 126 12.70 -6.99 12.90
C GLY A 126 12.57 -5.46 12.75
N ILE A 127 11.36 -4.96 12.43
CA ILE A 127 11.02 -3.53 12.46
C ILE A 127 10.14 -3.18 13.69
N GLN A 128 9.67 -4.18 14.44
CA GLN A 128 8.99 -4.00 15.73
C GLN A 128 9.87 -4.41 16.92
N ARG A 129 9.83 -3.63 18.01
CA ARG A 129 10.36 -4.01 19.35
C ARG A 129 9.48 -5.04 20.08
N THR A 130 8.68 -5.86 19.40
CA THR A 130 7.79 -6.82 20.07
C THR A 130 8.14 -8.24 19.68
N LYS A 131 8.61 -9.00 20.67
CA LYS A 131 8.84 -10.44 20.60
C LYS A 131 7.48 -11.12 20.39
N SER A 132 7.25 -11.69 19.20
CA SER A 132 6.34 -12.81 18.95
C SER A 132 4.99 -12.75 19.67
N ALA A 133 4.05 -11.95 19.16
CA ALA A 133 2.62 -12.09 19.46
C ALA A 133 1.87 -12.08 18.12
N THR A 134 0.85 -12.93 17.99
CA THR A 134 -0.08 -12.90 16.86
C THR A 134 -0.59 -11.46 16.69
N PRO A 135 -0.50 -10.85 15.49
CA PRO A 135 -0.96 -9.49 15.29
C PRO A 135 -2.44 -9.36 15.67
N PRO A 136 -2.87 -8.23 16.26
CA PRO A 136 -4.27 -8.03 16.60
C PRO A 136 -5.13 -8.01 15.33
N ASN A 137 -6.39 -8.38 15.45
CA ASN A 137 -7.39 -8.20 14.41
C ASN A 137 -7.61 -6.70 14.20
N ARG A 138 -7.73 -6.27 12.94
CA ARG A 138 -7.94 -4.87 12.56
C ARG A 138 -8.95 -4.79 11.43
N THR A 139 -9.75 -3.74 11.38
CA THR A 139 -10.66 -3.52 10.25
C THR A 139 -11.02 -2.05 10.11
N LEU A 140 -11.49 -1.65 8.93
CA LEU A 140 -12.05 -0.34 8.67
C LEU A 140 -13.51 -0.52 8.23
N VAL A 141 -14.46 -0.17 9.08
CA VAL A 141 -15.88 -0.28 8.74
C VAL A 141 -16.37 1.03 8.15
N PRO A 142 -16.97 1.03 6.95
CA PRO A 142 -17.48 2.24 6.33
C PRO A 142 -18.67 2.80 7.13
N ALA A 143 -18.76 4.12 7.23
CA ALA A 143 -19.74 4.79 8.09
C ALA A 143 -20.65 5.79 7.37
N HIS A 144 -20.47 6.01 6.06
CA HIS A 144 -21.41 6.72 5.17
C HIS A 144 -21.95 8.07 5.68
N GLY A 145 -21.17 8.83 6.45
CA GLY A 145 -21.59 10.13 7.00
C GLY A 145 -22.51 10.04 8.21
N THR A 146 -22.56 8.89 8.89
CA THR A 146 -23.29 8.72 10.16
C THR A 146 -22.62 9.51 11.30
N TYR A 147 -23.22 9.57 12.49
CA TYR A 147 -22.75 10.39 13.61
C TYR A 147 -22.37 9.56 14.84
N GLY A 148 -22.11 8.27 14.64
CA GLY A 148 -21.71 7.39 15.70
C GLY A 148 -21.73 5.93 15.31
N TYR A 149 -21.36 5.10 16.27
CA TYR A 149 -21.38 3.66 16.14
C TYR A 149 -21.67 3.01 17.49
N GLN A 150 -22.05 1.75 17.47
CA GLN A 150 -22.14 0.91 18.64
C GLN A 150 -21.52 -0.44 18.35
N LEU A 151 -20.76 -0.95 19.31
CA LEU A 151 -20.16 -2.27 19.26
C LEU A 151 -20.97 -3.26 20.12
N ASP A 152 -20.99 -4.49 19.66
CA ASP A 152 -21.39 -5.67 20.42
C ASP A 152 -20.26 -6.68 20.32
N VAL A 153 -19.63 -6.95 21.45
CA VAL A 153 -18.37 -7.69 21.58
C VAL A 153 -18.64 -8.98 22.33
N ASP A 154 -18.29 -10.10 21.71
CA ASP A 154 -18.45 -11.43 22.28
C ASP A 154 -17.55 -11.64 23.51
N SER A 155 -17.95 -12.55 24.40
CA SER A 155 -17.15 -12.93 25.56
C SER A 155 -15.77 -13.44 25.14
N GLY A 156 -14.72 -13.00 25.85
CA GLY A 156 -13.33 -13.36 25.54
C GLY A 156 -12.68 -12.54 24.42
N VAL A 157 -13.43 -11.63 23.76
CA VAL A 157 -12.87 -10.64 22.84
C VAL A 157 -12.57 -9.34 23.56
N LYS A 158 -11.42 -8.74 23.24
CA LYS A 158 -11.00 -7.44 23.78
C LYS A 158 -10.74 -6.46 22.64
N VAL A 159 -11.63 -5.49 22.47
CA VAL A 159 -11.39 -4.34 21.60
C VAL A 159 -10.41 -3.40 22.31
N THR A 160 -9.25 -3.19 21.70
CA THR A 160 -8.18 -2.33 22.24
C THR A 160 -8.27 -0.92 21.71
N GLU A 161 -8.88 -0.73 20.54
CA GLU A 161 -9.05 0.57 19.92
C GLU A 161 -10.32 0.62 19.07
N ALA A 162 -11.03 1.74 19.13
CA ALA A 162 -12.10 2.08 18.21
C ALA A 162 -12.04 3.58 17.93
N ILE A 163 -11.89 3.95 16.66
CA ILE A 163 -11.78 5.32 16.20
C ILE A 163 -12.84 5.64 15.16
N ALA A 164 -13.49 6.79 15.29
CA ALA A 164 -14.36 7.33 14.27
C ALA A 164 -13.59 8.36 13.45
N ILE A 165 -13.58 8.19 12.13
CA ILE A 165 -12.80 8.98 11.19
C ILE A 165 -13.75 9.77 10.30
N ASP A 166 -13.47 11.06 10.14
CA ASP A 166 -13.92 11.85 9.00
C ASP A 166 -12.70 12.18 8.16
N ALA A 167 -12.61 11.55 6.99
CA ALA A 167 -11.48 11.72 6.08
C ALA A 167 -11.51 13.04 5.30
N GLY A 168 -12.54 13.88 5.49
CA GLY A 168 -12.79 15.07 4.71
C GLY A 168 -13.11 14.74 3.25
N ARG A 169 -13.80 15.63 2.55
CA ARG A 169 -13.95 15.53 1.08
C ARG A 169 -12.89 16.37 0.40
N LEU A 170 -12.34 15.88 -0.70
CA LEU A 170 -11.76 16.79 -1.67
C LEU A 170 -12.92 17.55 -2.30
N VAL A 171 -12.90 18.88 -2.22
CA VAL A 171 -13.70 19.68 -3.15
C VAL A 171 -13.09 19.39 -4.52
N PRO A 172 -13.82 18.83 -5.50
CA PRO A 172 -13.23 18.58 -6.79
C PRO A 172 -12.85 19.92 -7.41
N GLU A 173 -11.55 20.24 -7.45
CA GLU A 173 -11.07 21.11 -8.51
C GLU A 173 -11.26 20.31 -9.80
N ARG A 174 -12.38 20.59 -10.46
CA ARG A 174 -12.78 20.00 -11.70
C ARG A 174 -11.70 20.32 -12.74
N ARG A 175 -10.71 19.44 -12.91
CA ARG A 175 -9.79 19.51 -14.05
C ARG A 175 -10.66 19.33 -15.30
N PRO A 176 -10.82 20.35 -16.16
CA PRO A 176 -11.48 20.12 -17.43
C PRO A 176 -10.64 19.09 -18.18
N ALA A 177 -11.31 18.06 -18.69
CA ALA A 177 -10.71 17.20 -19.71
C ALA A 177 -10.14 18.13 -20.80
N PRO A 178 -8.91 17.89 -21.30
CA PRO A 178 -8.37 18.72 -22.37
C PRO A 178 -9.36 18.69 -23.53
N SER A 179 -9.93 19.85 -23.85
CA SER A 179 -10.78 20.05 -25.00
C SER A 179 -9.99 19.66 -26.24
N ARG A 180 -10.17 18.44 -26.73
CA ARG A 180 -9.68 18.04 -28.04
C ARG A 180 -10.56 18.74 -29.06
N THR A 181 -10.19 19.97 -29.42
CA THR A 181 -10.68 20.62 -30.63
C THR A 181 -10.36 19.68 -31.80
N PRO A 182 -11.34 19.24 -32.60
CA PRO A 182 -11.05 18.43 -33.76
C PRO A 182 -10.33 19.33 -34.77
N ALA A 183 -9.01 19.15 -34.89
CA ALA A 183 -8.27 19.69 -36.03
C ALA A 183 -8.85 19.02 -37.28
N ARG A 184 -9.46 19.83 -38.15
CA ARG A 184 -9.98 19.44 -39.45
C ARG A 184 -8.80 18.99 -40.32
N SER A 185 -8.50 17.70 -40.30
CA SER A 185 -7.57 17.09 -41.24
C SER A 185 -8.26 16.94 -42.60
N THR A 186 -7.73 17.63 -43.60
CA THR A 186 -8.02 17.35 -45.01
C THR A 186 -7.54 15.94 -45.36
N PRO A 187 -8.34 15.09 -46.02
CA PRO A 187 -7.88 13.75 -46.40
C PRO A 187 -6.84 13.88 -47.52
N SER A 188 -5.58 13.58 -47.20
CA SER A 188 -4.54 13.34 -48.20
C SER A 188 -4.59 11.86 -48.58
N THR A 189 -5.11 11.57 -49.76
CA THR A 189 -5.06 10.24 -50.39
C THR A 189 -3.65 9.99 -50.94
N ALA A 190 -2.77 9.47 -50.08
CA ALA A 190 -1.57 8.74 -50.50
C ALA A 190 -1.69 7.29 -49.98
N PRO A 191 -1.33 6.27 -50.77
CA PRO A 191 -1.38 4.88 -50.30
C PRO A 191 -0.33 4.67 -49.20
N ALA A 192 -0.77 4.29 -48.00
CA ALA A 192 0.13 3.88 -46.93
C ALA A 192 0.74 2.52 -47.27
N ALA A 193 2.08 2.42 -47.25
CA ALA A 193 2.78 1.15 -47.25
C ALA A 193 2.40 0.34 -45.99
N PRO A 194 2.38 -1.00 -46.05
CA PRO A 194 2.02 -1.82 -44.90
C PRO A 194 3.04 -1.59 -43.78
N ALA A 195 2.57 -1.08 -42.64
CA ALA A 195 3.36 -1.01 -41.42
C ALA A 195 3.63 -2.44 -40.94
N VAL A 196 4.89 -2.86 -40.98
CA VAL A 196 5.36 -4.07 -40.30
C VAL A 196 5.16 -3.81 -38.81
N SER A 197 4.18 -4.48 -38.20
CA SER A 197 3.95 -4.44 -36.76
C SER A 197 5.14 -5.10 -36.07
N GLY A 198 6.05 -4.27 -35.53
CA GLY A 198 7.06 -4.73 -34.58
C GLY A 198 6.39 -5.28 -33.30
N PRO A 199 7.15 -5.99 -32.45
CA PRO A 199 6.64 -6.46 -31.17
C PRO A 199 6.03 -5.29 -30.38
N PRO A 200 4.96 -5.52 -29.59
CA PRO A 200 4.34 -4.47 -28.80
C PRO A 200 5.40 -3.79 -27.91
N ALA A 201 5.41 -2.45 -27.91
CA ALA A 201 6.29 -1.70 -27.04
C ALA A 201 5.92 -2.00 -25.57
N ALA A 202 6.94 -2.17 -24.72
CA ALA A 202 6.75 -2.44 -23.30
C ALA A 202 5.83 -1.37 -22.66
N PRO A 203 4.90 -1.76 -21.78
CA PRO A 203 3.94 -0.85 -21.18
C PRO A 203 4.66 0.20 -20.33
N ALA A 204 4.35 1.48 -20.58
CA ALA A 204 4.99 2.60 -19.90
C ALA A 204 4.69 2.59 -18.38
N PHE A 205 5.63 3.09 -17.58
CA PHE A 205 5.47 3.33 -16.15
C PHE A 205 5.83 4.78 -15.78
N PRO A 206 5.07 5.45 -14.90
CA PRO A 206 3.80 5.00 -14.31
C PRO A 206 2.67 4.98 -15.36
N PRO A 207 1.59 4.20 -15.13
CA PRO A 207 0.39 4.29 -15.97
C PRO A 207 -0.22 5.70 -15.94
N THR A 208 -0.95 6.07 -16.98
CA THR A 208 -1.51 7.42 -17.21
C THR A 208 -2.52 7.89 -16.16
N ASP A 209 -2.99 6.98 -15.29
CA ASP A 209 -4.06 7.21 -14.31
C ASP A 209 -3.55 7.21 -12.85
N LEU A 210 -2.27 7.55 -12.64
CA LEU A 210 -1.66 7.63 -11.31
C LEU A 210 -1.97 8.98 -10.61
N VAL A 211 -2.64 8.90 -9.46
CA VAL A 211 -2.90 9.97 -8.51
C VAL A 211 -1.83 9.92 -7.41
N LEU A 212 -0.91 10.88 -7.44
CA LEU A 212 0.17 11.00 -6.46
C LEU A 212 -0.35 11.41 -5.08
N ARG A 213 0.47 11.19 -4.04
CA ARG A 213 0.16 11.50 -2.63
C ARG A 213 -0.42 12.89 -2.40
N ALA A 214 0.23 13.91 -2.96
CA ALA A 214 -0.27 15.29 -2.86
C ALA A 214 -1.66 15.47 -3.50
N ALA A 215 -1.92 14.79 -4.61
CA ALA A 215 -3.17 14.93 -5.37
C ALA A 215 -4.38 14.27 -4.67
N TRP A 216 -4.17 13.17 -3.93
CA TRP A 216 -5.23 12.59 -3.10
C TRP A 216 -5.30 13.18 -1.69
N GLY A 217 -4.41 14.13 -1.36
CA GLY A 217 -4.43 14.85 -0.09
C GLY A 217 -3.79 14.08 1.07
N ALA A 218 -2.68 13.39 0.81
CA ALA A 218 -1.86 12.78 1.86
C ALA A 218 -1.35 13.85 2.83
N ASP A 219 -1.64 13.65 4.13
CA ASP A 219 -1.04 14.45 5.19
C ASP A 219 0.30 13.84 5.60
N GLU A 220 1.38 14.30 4.96
CA GLU A 220 2.74 13.79 5.18
C GLU A 220 3.24 13.94 6.63
N ALA A 221 2.60 14.78 7.46
CA ALA A 221 2.97 14.86 8.88
C ALA A 221 2.68 13.55 9.63
N LYS A 222 1.69 12.77 9.18
CA LYS A 222 1.30 11.51 9.85
C LYS A 222 2.33 10.39 9.73
N ARG A 223 3.23 10.48 8.75
CA ARG A 223 4.37 9.55 8.64
C ARG A 223 5.57 9.92 9.50
N LEU A 224 5.54 11.09 10.12
CA LEU A 224 6.65 11.63 10.88
C LEU A 224 6.41 11.51 12.39
N THR A 225 7.48 11.26 13.13
CA THR A 225 7.54 11.44 14.58
C THR A 225 7.57 12.94 14.91
N ALA A 226 7.36 13.29 16.19
CA ALA A 226 7.35 14.69 16.64
C ALA A 226 8.65 15.46 16.37
N ASP A 227 9.78 14.75 16.25
CA ASP A 227 11.09 15.30 15.90
C ASP A 227 11.38 15.28 14.38
N GLY A 228 10.36 15.00 13.55
CA GLY A 228 10.43 15.12 12.10
C GLY A 228 11.07 13.93 11.37
N ARG A 229 11.32 12.81 12.06
CA ARG A 229 11.85 11.58 11.44
C ARG A 229 10.72 10.68 10.96
N GLU A 230 10.96 9.83 9.97
CA GLU A 230 9.96 8.82 9.59
C GLU A 230 9.72 7.85 10.76
N SER A 231 8.45 7.69 11.16
CA SER A 231 8.06 6.73 12.21
C SER A 231 8.42 5.30 11.83
N SER A 232 8.34 5.00 10.53
CA SER A 232 8.90 3.78 9.96
C SER A 232 9.76 4.13 8.75
N PRO A 233 11.10 4.22 8.92
CA PRO A 233 12.01 4.55 7.83
C PRO A 233 11.78 3.67 6.60
N THR A 234 11.80 4.29 5.43
CA THR A 234 11.75 3.58 4.16
C THR A 234 12.90 2.58 4.02
N SER A 235 12.59 1.40 3.50
CA SER A 235 13.56 0.38 3.10
C SER A 235 13.19 -0.14 1.73
N PHE A 236 14.19 -0.44 0.91
CA PHE A 236 13.98 -0.81 -0.48
C PHE A 236 14.54 -2.20 -0.77
N SER A 237 13.89 -2.93 -1.66
CA SER A 237 14.31 -4.26 -2.09
C SER A 237 13.92 -4.48 -3.55
N ARG A 238 14.66 -5.33 -4.26
CA ARG A 238 14.28 -5.73 -5.63
C ARG A 238 12.89 -6.36 -5.60
N ALA A 239 12.05 -6.01 -6.57
CA ALA A 239 10.75 -6.64 -6.72
C ALA A 239 10.93 -8.13 -7.03
N GLN A 240 10.12 -8.96 -6.39
CA GLN A 240 10.03 -10.40 -6.64
C GLN A 240 8.61 -10.79 -7.07
N MET A 241 7.60 -10.04 -6.62
CA MET A 241 6.18 -10.40 -6.77
C MET A 241 5.26 -9.19 -6.60
N ILE A 242 4.02 -9.37 -7.03
CA ILE A 242 2.90 -8.45 -6.87
C ILE A 242 1.78 -9.19 -6.12
N THR A 243 1.26 -8.59 -5.05
CA THR A 243 0.12 -9.12 -4.29
C THR A 243 -1.08 -8.20 -4.41
N VAL A 244 -2.21 -8.76 -4.85
CA VAL A 244 -3.50 -8.07 -4.93
C VAL A 244 -4.28 -8.26 -3.62
N HIS A 245 -4.83 -7.14 -3.14
CA HIS A 245 -5.68 -7.05 -1.95
C HIS A 245 -7.03 -6.43 -2.31
N HIS A 246 -8.03 -6.60 -1.45
CA HIS A 246 -9.14 -5.67 -1.35
C HIS A 246 -9.02 -4.86 -0.05
N THR A 247 -9.73 -3.75 0.06
CA THR A 247 -9.74 -2.95 1.30
C THR A 247 -10.88 -3.31 2.25
N ALA A 248 -11.85 -4.11 1.79
CA ALA A 248 -13.11 -4.39 2.49
C ALA A 248 -13.89 -3.11 2.85
N THR A 249 -13.71 -2.04 2.06
CA THR A 249 -14.50 -0.80 2.12
C THR A 249 -15.64 -0.87 1.09
N PRO A 250 -16.61 0.07 1.02
CA PRO A 250 -17.61 0.05 -0.02
C PRO A 250 -16.94 0.42 -1.35
N LEU A 251 -17.48 -0.10 -2.44
CA LEU A 251 -17.02 0.22 -3.79
C LEU A 251 -17.44 1.63 -4.23
N ASP A 252 -18.63 2.07 -3.80
CA ASP A 252 -19.33 3.25 -4.37
C ASP A 252 -19.16 4.52 -3.53
N ASP A 253 -18.00 4.72 -2.89
CA ASP A 253 -17.72 6.00 -2.23
C ASP A 253 -17.67 7.11 -3.30
N PRO A 254 -18.49 8.18 -3.20
CA PRO A 254 -18.45 9.29 -4.15
C PRO A 254 -17.13 10.09 -4.10
N ASP A 255 -16.30 9.92 -3.07
CA ASP A 255 -14.94 10.43 -2.99
C ASP A 255 -13.96 9.29 -2.59
N PRO A 256 -13.49 8.47 -3.55
CA PRO A 256 -12.55 7.38 -3.26
C PRO A 256 -11.24 7.85 -2.61
N ALA A 257 -10.83 9.10 -2.85
CA ALA A 257 -9.66 9.67 -2.19
C ALA A 257 -9.91 9.87 -0.68
N ALA A 258 -11.15 10.13 -0.25
CA ALA A 258 -11.51 10.12 1.18
C ALA A 258 -11.34 8.72 1.77
N THR A 259 -11.73 7.67 1.04
CA THR A 259 -11.47 6.28 1.46
C THR A 259 -9.97 6.03 1.63
N VAL A 260 -9.13 6.46 0.67
CA VAL A 260 -7.67 6.35 0.77
C VAL A 260 -7.12 7.09 1.99
N ARG A 261 -7.62 8.31 2.29
CA ARG A 261 -7.23 9.08 3.49
C ARG A 261 -7.67 8.39 4.79
N ALA A 262 -8.83 7.74 4.82
CA ALA A 262 -9.29 6.98 5.99
C ALA A 262 -8.40 5.76 6.25
N ILE A 263 -8.03 5.02 5.19
CA ILE A 263 -7.09 3.91 5.27
C ILE A 263 -5.72 4.42 5.74
N TYR A 264 -5.25 5.55 5.19
CA TYR A 264 -4.00 6.18 5.61
C TYR A 264 -4.00 6.55 7.09
N GLU A 265 -5.07 7.16 7.59
CA GLU A 265 -5.23 7.50 9.01
C GLU A 265 -5.11 6.26 9.89
N GLN A 266 -5.89 5.22 9.59
CA GLN A 266 -5.86 3.99 10.37
C GLN A 266 -4.49 3.32 10.31
N HIS A 267 -3.89 3.22 9.13
CA HIS A 267 -2.60 2.53 8.97
C HIS A 267 -1.45 3.31 9.61
N ALA A 268 -1.31 4.60 9.29
CA ALA A 268 -0.18 5.39 9.76
C ALA A 268 -0.26 5.67 11.26
N VAL A 269 -1.45 6.04 11.76
CA VAL A 269 -1.64 6.55 13.12
C VAL A 269 -2.11 5.44 14.06
N SER A 270 -3.32 4.90 13.85
CA SER A 270 -3.93 3.92 14.78
C SER A 270 -3.16 2.60 14.84
N ASN A 271 -2.70 2.13 13.69
CA ASN A 271 -1.90 0.91 13.61
C ASN A 271 -0.42 1.16 13.93
N ASP A 272 0.00 2.42 14.08
CA ASP A 272 1.39 2.85 14.28
C ASP A 272 2.32 2.32 13.17
N TRP A 273 1.84 2.25 11.93
CA TRP A 273 2.69 1.84 10.82
C TRP A 273 3.55 2.98 10.31
N GLY A 274 3.16 4.23 10.58
CA GLY A 274 3.85 5.40 10.07
C GLY A 274 3.66 5.61 8.57
N ASP A 275 2.94 4.77 7.83
CA ASP A 275 2.42 5.12 6.51
C ASP A 275 1.27 4.17 6.12
N ILE A 276 0.62 4.44 4.99
CA ILE A 276 -0.32 3.51 4.36
C ILE A 276 0.38 2.19 3.98
N GLY A 277 -0.25 1.07 4.32
CA GLY A 277 0.34 -0.26 4.16
C GLY A 277 0.45 -0.83 2.74
N TYR A 278 -0.08 -0.17 1.72
CA TYR A 278 -0.06 -0.63 0.32
C TYR A 278 0.87 0.23 -0.54
N ASN A 279 1.42 -0.32 -1.63
CA ASN A 279 2.20 0.46 -2.60
C ASN A 279 1.28 1.23 -3.55
N PHE A 280 0.18 0.59 -3.97
CA PHE A 280 -0.83 1.19 -4.84
C PHE A 280 -2.23 0.84 -4.35
N LEU A 281 -3.21 1.70 -4.65
CA LEU A 281 -4.63 1.41 -4.50
C LEU A 281 -5.37 1.70 -5.80
N ILE A 282 -6.47 1.01 -6.11
CA ILE A 282 -7.27 1.22 -7.32
C ILE A 282 -8.73 1.42 -6.95
N ASP A 283 -9.36 2.49 -7.42
CA ASP A 283 -10.79 2.73 -7.18
C ASP A 283 -11.73 2.07 -8.22
N GLY A 284 -13.04 2.16 -7.96
CA GLY A 284 -14.11 1.66 -8.85
C GLY A 284 -14.08 2.25 -10.27
N GLN A 285 -13.49 3.44 -10.45
CA GLN A 285 -13.35 4.11 -11.74
C GLN A 285 -12.03 3.78 -12.44
N GLY A 286 -11.15 3.02 -11.79
CA GLY A 286 -9.86 2.61 -12.31
C GLY A 286 -8.73 3.62 -12.09
N LEU A 287 -8.91 4.65 -11.27
CA LEU A 287 -7.81 5.53 -10.87
C LEU A 287 -6.86 4.78 -9.93
N ILE A 288 -5.56 4.96 -10.14
CA ILE A 288 -4.51 4.33 -9.35
C ILE A 288 -3.96 5.36 -8.39
N TYR A 289 -3.96 5.09 -7.09
CA TYR A 289 -3.43 5.97 -6.06
C TYR A 289 -2.05 5.50 -5.64
N GLU A 290 -1.10 6.44 -5.55
CA GLU A 290 0.18 6.20 -4.89
C GLU A 290 -0.05 5.94 -3.40
N GLY A 291 0.38 4.79 -2.92
CA GLY A 291 0.31 4.40 -1.52
C GLY A 291 1.53 4.87 -0.74
N ARG A 292 2.30 3.93 -0.19
CA ARG A 292 3.45 4.19 0.68
C ARG A 292 4.45 5.14 0.04
N TYR A 293 4.87 6.14 0.81
CA TYR A 293 5.90 7.10 0.43
C TYR A 293 7.21 6.39 0.08
N SER A 294 7.76 6.68 -1.11
CA SER A 294 9.01 6.12 -1.62
C SER A 294 10.09 7.16 -1.90
N GLY A 295 9.86 8.43 -1.56
CA GLY A 295 10.78 9.53 -1.85
C GLY A 295 10.09 10.68 -2.58
N ALA A 296 10.84 11.77 -2.79
CA ALA A 296 10.36 12.97 -3.47
C ALA A 296 10.76 13.02 -4.97
N ASP A 297 11.32 11.93 -5.50
CA ASP A 297 11.74 11.82 -6.90
C ASP A 297 10.56 11.61 -7.87
N GLY A 298 9.35 11.41 -7.34
CA GLY A 298 8.12 11.23 -8.12
C GLY A 298 7.97 9.83 -8.72
N ILE A 299 8.85 8.88 -8.38
CA ILE A 299 8.76 7.50 -8.87
C ILE A 299 7.99 6.67 -7.85
N ALA A 300 6.66 6.68 -7.96
CA ALA A 300 5.77 6.01 -7.02
C ALA A 300 6.20 4.55 -6.73
N ALA A 301 6.26 4.22 -5.45
CA ALA A 301 6.71 2.95 -4.88
C ALA A 301 8.18 2.56 -5.10
N HIS A 302 9.00 3.36 -5.80
CA HIS A 302 10.38 2.99 -6.15
C HIS A 302 11.40 4.04 -5.72
N ASN A 303 12.66 3.62 -5.67
CA ASN A 303 13.80 4.53 -5.67
C ASN A 303 14.50 4.58 -7.05
N THR A 304 15.55 5.39 -7.15
CA THR A 304 16.36 5.57 -8.36
C THR A 304 17.13 4.32 -8.83
N ARG A 305 17.24 3.29 -7.98
CA ARG A 305 17.86 1.99 -8.33
C ARG A 305 16.83 0.95 -8.79
N ASN A 306 15.60 1.39 -9.04
CA ASN A 306 14.48 0.52 -9.41
C ASN A 306 14.15 -0.54 -8.34
N GLU A 307 14.44 -0.26 -7.07
CA GLU A 307 14.00 -1.09 -5.96
C GLU A 307 12.67 -0.57 -5.41
N VAL A 308 11.85 -1.45 -4.88
CA VAL A 308 10.51 -1.15 -4.37
C VAL A 308 10.58 -0.85 -2.88
N VAL A 309 9.88 0.20 -2.44
CA VAL A 309 9.71 0.48 -1.01
C VAL A 309 8.92 -0.66 -0.36
N THR A 310 9.48 -1.26 0.69
CA THR A 310 8.80 -2.26 1.50
C THR A 310 7.55 -1.62 2.09
N ALA A 311 6.37 -2.17 1.83
CA ALA A 311 5.11 -1.71 2.42
C ALA A 311 4.69 -2.63 3.59
N PHE A 312 3.42 -2.64 4.01
CA PHE A 312 2.97 -3.36 5.22
C PHE A 312 1.70 -4.18 4.98
N HIS A 313 1.52 -4.69 3.77
CA HIS A 313 0.27 -5.32 3.34
C HIS A 313 0.26 -6.85 3.52
N THR A 314 1.41 -7.52 3.46
CA THR A 314 1.50 -8.99 3.52
C THR A 314 2.52 -9.40 4.58
N PHE A 315 2.06 -9.57 5.82
CA PHE A 315 2.96 -9.82 6.96
C PHE A 315 3.89 -11.03 6.74
N GLY A 316 5.20 -10.80 6.86
CA GLY A 316 6.26 -11.76 6.63
C GLY A 316 6.71 -11.89 5.17
N PHE A 317 6.07 -11.18 4.24
CA PHE A 317 6.37 -11.17 2.80
C PHE A 317 6.40 -9.76 2.24
N ASN A 318 6.69 -8.74 3.07
CA ASN A 318 6.61 -7.35 2.63
C ASN A 318 7.81 -6.90 1.75
N PRO A 319 9.09 -7.20 2.08
CA PRO A 319 10.20 -6.66 1.30
C PRO A 319 10.28 -7.28 -0.09
N GLY A 320 10.30 -6.43 -1.13
CA GLY A 320 10.32 -6.86 -2.53
C GLY A 320 8.96 -7.35 -3.05
N ASN A 321 7.88 -7.17 -2.30
CA ASN A 321 6.52 -7.47 -2.71
C ASN A 321 5.76 -6.16 -2.94
N ILE A 322 5.17 -5.99 -4.12
CA ILE A 322 4.38 -4.82 -4.47
C ILE A 322 2.91 -5.09 -4.12
N GLY A 323 2.37 -4.38 -3.14
CA GLY A 323 0.96 -4.51 -2.76
C GLY A 323 0.04 -3.56 -3.52
N ILE A 324 -0.95 -4.10 -4.22
CA ILE A 324 -2.01 -3.36 -4.91
C ILE A 324 -3.34 -3.64 -4.21
N ALA A 325 -3.98 -2.62 -3.64
CA ALA A 325 -5.29 -2.78 -2.98
C ALA A 325 -6.43 -2.24 -3.84
N LEU A 326 -7.42 -3.09 -4.12
CA LEU A 326 -8.66 -2.71 -4.77
C LEU A 326 -9.61 -2.10 -3.74
N LEU A 327 -10.01 -0.84 -3.93
CA LEU A 327 -10.96 -0.16 -3.04
C LEU A 327 -12.34 -0.80 -3.21
N GLY A 328 -12.76 -1.59 -2.22
CA GLY A 328 -14.00 -2.34 -2.28
C GLY A 328 -13.98 -3.62 -1.44
N ASP A 329 -15.12 -4.31 -1.37
CA ASP A 329 -15.25 -5.67 -0.85
C ASP A 329 -15.67 -6.60 -2.00
N PHE A 330 -14.70 -7.38 -2.49
CA PHE A 330 -14.89 -8.36 -3.56
C PHE A 330 -15.03 -9.79 -3.06
N SER A 331 -15.60 -9.98 -1.87
CA SER A 331 -15.91 -11.32 -1.36
C SER A 331 -16.94 -12.03 -2.24
N ASN A 332 -17.97 -11.31 -2.69
CA ASN A 332 -19.08 -11.86 -3.48
C ASN A 332 -19.34 -11.15 -4.82
N GLU A 333 -18.77 -9.96 -5.01
CA GLU A 333 -18.94 -9.16 -6.22
C GLU A 333 -17.62 -8.99 -6.95
N GLN A 334 -17.66 -9.01 -8.28
CA GLN A 334 -16.45 -8.84 -9.10
C GLN A 334 -15.99 -7.38 -9.08
N PRO A 335 -14.66 -7.12 -9.10
CA PRO A 335 -14.15 -5.79 -9.37
C PRO A 335 -14.72 -5.21 -10.68
N PRO A 336 -15.13 -3.93 -10.72
CA PRO A 336 -15.67 -3.33 -11.94
C PRO A 336 -14.69 -3.40 -13.11
N PRO A 337 -15.17 -3.44 -14.37
CA PRO A 337 -14.31 -3.57 -15.54
C PRO A 337 -13.17 -2.55 -15.60
N ARG A 338 -13.43 -1.28 -15.25
CA ARG A 338 -12.40 -0.22 -15.23
C ARG A 338 -11.28 -0.50 -14.22
N MET A 339 -11.65 -0.99 -13.04
CA MET A 339 -10.71 -1.39 -11.99
C MET A 339 -9.87 -2.58 -12.46
N ARG A 340 -10.49 -3.60 -13.07
CA ARG A 340 -9.79 -4.77 -13.64
C ARG A 340 -8.82 -4.37 -14.74
N ASP A 341 -9.23 -3.47 -15.64
CA ASP A 341 -8.38 -2.95 -16.71
C ASP A 341 -7.16 -2.19 -16.17
N SER A 342 -7.36 -1.37 -15.13
CA SER A 342 -6.27 -0.65 -14.47
C SER A 342 -5.35 -1.57 -13.70
N LEU A 343 -5.87 -2.60 -13.02
CA LEU A 343 -5.05 -3.65 -12.39
C LEU A 343 -4.17 -4.35 -13.43
N VAL A 344 -4.74 -4.75 -14.57
CA VAL A 344 -3.99 -5.39 -15.66
C VAL A 344 -2.90 -4.47 -16.20
N ARG A 345 -3.22 -3.21 -16.49
CA ARG A 345 -2.23 -2.24 -17.00
C ARG A 345 -1.12 -1.96 -15.99
N LEU A 346 -1.46 -1.75 -14.73
CA LEU A 346 -0.47 -1.51 -13.67
C LEU A 346 0.43 -2.73 -13.48
N THR A 347 -0.14 -3.93 -13.39
CA THR A 347 0.61 -5.18 -13.31
C THR A 347 1.55 -5.35 -14.49
N ALA A 348 1.07 -5.13 -15.72
CA ALA A 348 1.91 -5.25 -16.91
C ALA A 348 3.09 -4.26 -16.90
N SER A 349 2.84 -2.98 -16.55
CA SER A 349 3.91 -1.99 -16.40
C SER A 349 4.93 -2.36 -15.33
N LEU A 350 4.48 -2.87 -14.18
CA LEU A 350 5.36 -3.32 -13.09
C LEU A 350 6.15 -4.58 -13.48
N ALA A 351 5.49 -5.54 -14.12
CA ALA A 351 6.09 -6.78 -14.58
C ALA A 351 7.18 -6.52 -15.63
N ALA A 352 6.90 -5.68 -16.63
CA ALA A 352 7.90 -5.25 -17.61
C ALA A 352 9.08 -4.51 -16.96
N ARG A 353 8.80 -3.65 -15.97
CA ARG A 353 9.83 -2.85 -15.27
C ARG A 353 10.76 -3.70 -14.40
N HIS A 354 10.30 -4.83 -13.90
CA HIS A 354 11.03 -5.70 -12.95
C HIS A 354 11.39 -7.07 -13.52
N GLU A 355 11.13 -7.30 -14.80
CA GLU A 355 11.37 -8.59 -15.45
C GLU A 355 10.63 -9.75 -14.74
N LEU A 356 9.41 -9.47 -14.27
CA LEU A 356 8.53 -10.48 -13.68
C LEU A 356 7.66 -11.10 -14.77
N ASP A 357 7.55 -12.43 -14.78
CA ASP A 357 6.54 -13.13 -15.59
C ASP A 357 5.24 -13.23 -14.76
N PRO A 358 4.14 -12.57 -15.17
CA PRO A 358 2.87 -12.64 -14.43
C PRO A 358 2.27 -14.05 -14.34
N LEU A 359 2.66 -14.98 -15.22
CA LEU A 359 2.20 -16.36 -15.25
C LEU A 359 3.07 -17.30 -14.41
N ALA A 360 4.25 -16.87 -13.98
CA ALA A 360 5.19 -17.74 -13.29
C ALA A 360 4.80 -18.01 -11.83
N ASP A 361 5.10 -19.22 -11.36
CA ASP A 361 5.31 -19.50 -9.95
C ASP A 361 6.76 -19.18 -9.57
N ILE A 362 6.94 -18.44 -8.48
CA ILE A 362 8.24 -18.03 -7.97
C ILE A 362 8.54 -18.69 -6.63
N THR A 363 9.82 -18.71 -6.27
CA THR A 363 10.22 -18.91 -4.87
C THR A 363 10.59 -17.56 -4.28
N TYR A 364 9.68 -16.97 -3.50
CA TYR A 364 9.98 -15.78 -2.71
C TYR A 364 11.08 -16.12 -1.70
N ARG A 365 12.06 -15.22 -1.59
CA ARG A 365 13.08 -15.25 -0.53
C ARG A 365 13.12 -13.89 0.13
N SER A 366 12.79 -13.86 1.42
CA SER A 366 12.83 -12.63 2.22
C SER A 366 14.25 -12.08 2.29
N PRO A 367 14.49 -10.86 1.79
CA PRO A 367 15.78 -10.19 1.87
C PRO A 367 16.25 -9.95 3.32
N THR A 368 15.34 -9.97 4.29
CA THR A 368 15.61 -9.54 5.68
C THR A 368 15.51 -10.65 6.71
N SER A 369 14.68 -11.67 6.47
CA SER A 369 14.39 -12.72 7.47
C SER A 369 14.78 -14.13 7.04
N GLY A 370 15.20 -14.34 5.79
CA GLY A 370 15.51 -15.66 5.24
C GLY A 370 14.30 -16.57 5.04
N LYS A 371 13.08 -16.12 5.40
CA LYS A 371 11.83 -16.82 5.09
C LYS A 371 11.71 -17.07 3.59
N SER A 372 11.22 -18.23 3.21
CA SER A 372 10.99 -18.57 1.81
C SER A 372 9.66 -19.32 1.66
N ALA A 373 8.97 -19.06 0.55
CA ALA A 373 7.75 -19.77 0.16
C ALA A 373 7.61 -19.73 -1.37
N THR A 374 6.83 -20.67 -1.91
CA THR A 374 6.50 -20.74 -3.33
C THR A 374 5.07 -20.28 -3.55
N GLY A 375 4.84 -19.54 -4.63
CA GLY A 375 3.53 -19.03 -5.01
C GLY A 375 3.60 -18.22 -6.31
N PRO A 376 2.48 -17.72 -6.81
CA PRO A 376 2.42 -17.01 -8.09
C PRO A 376 3.09 -15.63 -8.03
N ALA A 377 3.82 -15.25 -9.08
CA ALA A 377 4.44 -13.93 -9.19
C ALA A 377 3.42 -12.79 -9.08
N LEU A 378 2.24 -12.97 -9.66
CA LEU A 378 1.05 -12.15 -9.42
C LEU A 378 0.03 -12.97 -8.63
N GLY A 379 -0.08 -12.72 -7.33
CA GLY A 379 -0.95 -13.47 -6.41
C GLY A 379 -2.00 -12.61 -5.72
N GLY A 380 -2.96 -13.27 -5.09
CA GLY A 380 -3.80 -12.67 -4.06
C GLY A 380 -3.13 -12.75 -2.70
N HIS A 381 -3.58 -11.96 -1.72
CA HIS A 381 -3.05 -12.04 -0.35
C HIS A 381 -3.14 -13.47 0.22
N GLN A 382 -4.25 -14.18 -0.06
CA GLN A 382 -4.46 -15.55 0.38
C GLN A 382 -3.44 -16.58 -0.15
N ASP A 383 -2.70 -16.27 -1.23
CA ASP A 383 -1.62 -17.15 -1.72
C ASP A 383 -0.40 -17.16 -0.76
N TRP A 384 -0.29 -16.16 0.11
CA TRP A 384 0.90 -15.93 0.96
C TRP A 384 0.59 -16.02 2.45
N THR A 385 -0.62 -15.65 2.87
CA THR A 385 -1.03 -15.67 4.28
C THR A 385 -2.44 -16.23 4.43
N SER A 386 -2.81 -16.67 5.65
CA SER A 386 -4.17 -17.14 5.93
C SER A 386 -5.14 -15.95 6.00
N THR A 387 -5.87 -15.72 4.91
CA THR A 387 -6.86 -14.64 4.77
C THR A 387 -7.83 -14.93 3.62
N GLU A 388 -9.00 -14.30 3.62
CA GLU A 388 -9.97 -14.35 2.50
C GLU A 388 -9.66 -13.31 1.42
N CYS A 389 -8.74 -12.37 1.68
CA CYS A 389 -8.35 -11.29 0.76
C CYS A 389 -7.59 -11.83 -0.47
N PRO A 390 -7.88 -11.36 -1.70
CA PRO A 390 -8.62 -10.15 -2.07
C PRO A 390 -10.17 -10.30 -2.14
N GLY A 391 -10.73 -11.32 -1.51
CA GLY A 391 -12.14 -11.69 -1.65
C GLY A 391 -12.28 -12.77 -2.73
N SER A 392 -13.23 -13.69 -2.55
CA SER A 392 -13.36 -14.86 -3.42
C SER A 392 -13.63 -14.47 -4.88
N ALA A 393 -14.44 -13.44 -5.14
CA ALA A 393 -14.73 -13.00 -6.50
C ALA A 393 -13.49 -12.40 -7.19
N ALA A 394 -12.80 -11.46 -6.54
CA ALA A 394 -11.56 -10.89 -7.10
C ALA A 394 -10.45 -11.94 -7.26
N TYR A 395 -10.35 -12.91 -6.34
CA TYR A 395 -9.35 -13.96 -6.44
C TYR A 395 -9.58 -14.87 -7.66
N LEU A 396 -10.85 -15.21 -7.95
CA LEU A 396 -11.21 -15.99 -9.13
C LEU A 396 -10.91 -15.24 -10.45
N ASP A 397 -10.77 -13.92 -10.42
CA ASP A 397 -10.39 -13.11 -11.59
C ASP A 397 -8.87 -13.07 -11.85
N LEU A 398 -8.04 -13.40 -10.84
CA LEU A 398 -6.58 -13.29 -10.95
C LEU A 398 -5.97 -14.10 -12.11
N PRO A 399 -6.41 -15.32 -12.45
CA PRO A 399 -5.92 -16.02 -13.64
C PRO A 399 -6.10 -15.20 -14.92
N GLU A 400 -7.27 -14.59 -15.12
CA GLU A 400 -7.51 -13.73 -16.29
C GLU A 400 -6.61 -12.50 -16.26
N ALA A 401 -6.44 -11.88 -15.09
CA ALA A 401 -5.55 -10.73 -14.92
C ALA A 401 -4.09 -11.07 -15.26
N ARG A 402 -3.59 -12.25 -14.86
CA ARG A 402 -2.24 -12.74 -15.20
C ARG A 402 -2.06 -12.87 -16.70
N GLU A 403 -2.97 -13.55 -17.38
CA GLU A 403 -2.90 -13.74 -18.82
C GLU A 403 -2.96 -12.41 -19.57
N ARG A 404 -3.86 -11.51 -19.17
CA ARG A 404 -3.99 -10.18 -19.78
C ARG A 404 -2.74 -9.34 -19.56
N ALA A 405 -2.14 -9.38 -18.37
CA ALA A 405 -0.90 -8.68 -18.08
C ALA A 405 0.27 -9.25 -18.88
N ALA A 406 0.40 -10.57 -18.95
CA ALA A 406 1.45 -11.24 -19.74
C ALA A 406 1.37 -10.88 -21.22
N ARG A 407 0.17 -10.83 -21.82
CA ARG A 407 -0.02 -10.38 -23.21
C ARG A 407 0.43 -8.93 -23.45
N LEU A 408 0.42 -8.09 -22.42
CA LEU A 408 0.85 -6.69 -22.51
C LEU A 408 2.36 -6.52 -22.26
N THR A 409 3.00 -7.43 -21.53
CA THR A 409 4.44 -7.35 -21.24
C THR A 409 5.32 -7.75 -22.43
N GLY A 410 4.79 -8.54 -23.37
CA GLY A 410 5.54 -9.10 -24.50
C GLY A 410 5.82 -10.57 -24.30
#